data_AF-A0A6C2UFD3-F1
#
_entry.id   AF-A0A6C2UFD3-F1
#
_cell.length_a   1.000
_cell.length_b   1.000
_cell.length_c   1.000
_cell.angle_alpha   90.00
_cell.angle_beta   90.00
_cell.angle_gamma   90.00
#
_symmetry.space_group_name_H-M   'P 1'
#
loop_
_entity.id
_entity.type
_entity.pdbx_description
1 polymer ?
#
loop_
_entity_poly.entity_id
_entity_poly.type
_entity_poly.pdbx_seq_one_letter_code
_entity_poly.pdbx_strand_id
1 'polypeptide(L)'
;MAADAQPLVSLGTDGKLVCAQDEKGNRIPDFSRAGFGRGGVSIPNIPIRLTLGPLPGSRDDTARIQAAIDKLSMYPAGRNGVRGALLLKRGVFRVSGTLRIEASGVVIRGEGQTPDGTTILATGKKQRSLFNVVRGKDIVEYKDRRHRITDSYVPRGAMSFPVESTRGLDVGDSIIVHRPSTKEWIRDLKMDQIVEREGTIKQ
;
A
#
# COMPACT_ATOMS: atom_id res chain seq x y z
N MET A 1 30.67 -11.46 33.29
CA MET A 1 31.22 -11.07 31.99
C MET A 1 30.08 -11.10 31.00
N ALA A 2 29.67 -9.95 30.48
CA ALA A 2 28.65 -9.90 29.43
C ALA A 2 29.28 -10.42 28.14
N ALA A 3 28.68 -11.44 27.52
CA ALA A 3 29.08 -11.87 26.19
C ALA A 3 28.84 -10.71 25.21
N ASP A 4 29.82 -10.39 24.37
CA ASP A 4 29.67 -9.39 23.32
C ASP A 4 28.50 -9.81 22.42
N ALA A 5 27.47 -8.97 22.34
CA ALA A 5 26.30 -9.25 21.53
C ALA A 5 26.71 -9.28 20.05
N GLN A 6 26.45 -10.40 19.35
CA GLN A 6 26.77 -10.50 17.93
C GLN A 6 26.02 -9.43 17.13
N PRO A 7 26.67 -8.82 16.12
CA PRO A 7 26.03 -7.80 15.31
C PRO A 7 24.83 -8.39 14.55
N LEU A 8 23.68 -7.72 14.60
CA LEU A 8 22.46 -8.17 13.93
C LEU A 8 22.56 -8.16 12.40
N VAL A 9 23.55 -7.46 11.83
CA VAL A 9 23.92 -7.52 10.41
C VAL A 9 25.42 -7.74 10.32
N SER A 10 25.83 -8.69 9.50
CA SER A 10 27.23 -8.92 9.15
C SER A 10 27.38 -9.21 7.66
N LEU A 11 28.61 -9.12 7.15
CA LEU A 11 28.93 -9.53 5.79
C LEU A 11 29.29 -11.02 5.79
N GLY A 12 28.57 -11.81 4.99
CA GLY A 12 28.87 -13.21 4.75
C GLY A 12 30.13 -13.38 3.90
N THR A 13 30.68 -14.59 3.91
CA THR A 13 31.86 -14.95 3.10
C THR A 13 31.61 -14.87 1.59
N ASP A 14 30.35 -14.85 1.16
CA ASP A 14 29.92 -14.63 -0.22
C ASP A 14 29.66 -13.16 -0.57
N GLY A 15 30.00 -12.23 0.33
CA GLY A 15 29.80 -10.79 0.15
C GLY A 15 28.35 -10.33 0.32
N LYS A 16 27.43 -11.19 0.79
CA LYS A 16 26.03 -10.82 1.05
C LYS A 16 25.81 -10.46 2.51
N LEU A 17 24.78 -9.66 2.78
CA LEU A 17 24.38 -9.36 4.15
C LEU A 17 23.75 -10.59 4.81
N VAL A 18 24.24 -10.94 5.99
CA VAL A 18 23.66 -11.92 6.90
C VAL A 18 22.95 -11.15 8.01
N CYS A 19 21.62 -11.30 8.09
CA CYS A 19 20.82 -10.69 9.15
C CYS A 19 20.53 -11.74 10.24
N ALA A 20 21.17 -11.58 11.40
CA ALA A 20 20.96 -12.45 12.55
C ALA A 20 19.61 -12.18 13.24
N GLN A 21 19.19 -13.13 14.04
CA GLN A 21 18.06 -12.97 14.95
C GLN A 21 18.55 -12.48 16.30
N ASP A 22 17.81 -11.59 16.96
CA ASP A 22 18.04 -11.28 18.37
C ASP A 22 17.61 -12.44 19.29
N GLU A 23 17.81 -12.29 20.59
CA GLU A 23 17.48 -13.29 21.62
C GLU A 23 15.99 -13.70 21.63
N LYS A 24 15.11 -12.85 21.08
CA LYS A 24 13.67 -13.11 20.95
C LYS A 24 13.31 -13.62 19.54
N GLY A 25 14.28 -13.91 18.68
CA GLY A 25 14.07 -14.38 17.32
C GLY A 25 13.77 -13.27 16.31
N ASN A 26 13.83 -11.99 16.70
CA ASN A 26 13.50 -10.90 15.78
C ASN A 26 14.59 -10.71 14.74
N ARG A 27 14.17 -10.41 13.51
CA ARG A 27 15.07 -9.97 12.44
C ARG A 27 14.93 -8.47 12.21
N ILE A 28 15.97 -7.91 11.58
CA ILE A 28 15.92 -6.57 11.03
C ILE A 28 14.87 -6.55 9.90
N PRO A 29 14.01 -5.52 9.83
CA PRO A 29 13.04 -5.37 8.74
C PRO A 29 13.70 -5.44 7.36
N ASP A 30 13.21 -6.35 6.51
CA ASP A 30 13.65 -6.50 5.12
C ASP A 30 12.66 -5.79 4.18
N PHE A 31 13.12 -4.69 3.58
CA PHE A 31 12.35 -3.90 2.60
C PHE A 31 12.70 -4.22 1.14
N SER A 32 13.53 -5.23 0.87
CA SER A 32 13.90 -5.64 -0.50
C SER A 32 12.69 -6.05 -1.35
N ARG A 33 11.58 -6.42 -0.69
CA ARG A 33 10.30 -6.82 -1.29
C ARG A 33 9.31 -5.66 -1.44
N ALA A 34 9.73 -4.41 -1.24
CA ALA A 34 8.87 -3.26 -1.45
C ALA A 34 8.57 -3.04 -2.95
N GLY A 35 7.39 -2.50 -3.25
CA GLY A 35 6.99 -2.14 -4.61
C GLY A 35 6.14 -3.19 -5.35
N PHE A 36 5.87 -2.92 -6.64
CA PHE A 36 5.02 -3.77 -7.48
C PHE A 36 5.60 -5.18 -7.60
N GLY A 37 4.74 -6.20 -7.44
CA GLY A 37 5.16 -7.60 -7.55
C GLY A 37 6.28 -7.98 -6.56
N ARG A 38 6.36 -7.29 -5.41
CA ARG A 38 7.40 -7.47 -4.39
C ARG A 38 8.81 -7.10 -4.88
N GLY A 39 8.92 -6.15 -5.80
CA GLY A 39 10.19 -5.68 -6.38
C GLY A 39 10.83 -6.65 -7.38
N GLY A 40 10.35 -7.88 -7.49
CA GLY A 40 10.90 -8.91 -8.37
C GLY A 40 10.28 -8.96 -9.77
N VAL A 41 9.30 -8.11 -10.06
CA VAL A 41 8.58 -8.11 -11.34
C VAL A 41 8.59 -6.72 -11.94
N SER A 42 8.91 -6.62 -13.23
CA SER A 42 8.82 -5.36 -13.97
C SER A 42 7.38 -4.82 -13.95
N ILE A 43 7.25 -3.50 -13.81
CA ILE A 43 5.95 -2.84 -13.90
C ILE A 43 5.37 -3.12 -15.31
N PRO A 44 4.17 -3.70 -15.42
CA PRO A 44 3.63 -4.12 -16.70
C PRO A 44 3.29 -2.91 -17.57
N ASN A 45 3.67 -2.97 -18.84
CA ASN A 45 3.26 -1.96 -19.81
C ASN A 45 1.83 -2.20 -20.29
N ILE A 46 0.87 -1.71 -19.50
CA ILE A 46 -0.55 -1.76 -19.84
C ILE A 46 -0.88 -0.87 -21.05
N PRO A 47 -1.66 -1.36 -22.04
CA PRO A 47 -2.10 -0.55 -23.17
C PRO A 47 -2.91 0.67 -22.76
N ILE A 48 -2.59 1.81 -23.37
CA ILE A 48 -3.34 3.06 -23.20
C ILE A 48 -4.66 2.93 -23.96
N ARG A 49 -5.76 3.17 -23.26
CA ARG A 49 -7.12 3.12 -23.81
C ARG A 49 -7.77 4.50 -23.87
N LEU A 50 -7.42 5.37 -22.92
CA LEU A 50 -7.86 6.75 -22.88
C LEU A 50 -6.66 7.65 -22.60
N THR A 51 -6.65 8.82 -23.23
CA THR A 51 -5.63 9.84 -23.02
C THR A 51 -6.32 11.14 -22.63
N LEU A 52 -5.82 11.80 -21.61
CA LEU A 52 -6.33 13.08 -21.12
C LEU A 52 -5.19 14.08 -21.05
N GLY A 53 -5.32 15.18 -21.80
CA GLY A 53 -4.39 16.31 -21.74
C GLY A 53 -4.75 17.27 -20.60
N PRO A 54 -3.79 18.08 -20.09
CA PRO A 54 -4.12 19.21 -19.23
C PRO A 54 -5.03 20.19 -19.99
N LEU A 55 -5.94 20.85 -19.27
CA LEU A 55 -6.83 21.86 -19.85
C LEU A 55 -6.35 23.26 -19.43
N PRO A 56 -5.84 24.09 -20.35
CA PRO A 56 -5.41 25.45 -20.03
C PRO A 56 -6.52 26.26 -19.35
N GLY A 57 -6.18 27.00 -18.29
CA GLY A 57 -7.14 27.80 -17.53
C GLY A 57 -8.09 27.00 -16.62
N SER A 58 -8.02 25.66 -16.62
CA SER A 58 -8.83 24.83 -15.73
C SER A 58 -8.51 25.14 -14.26
N ARG A 59 -9.57 25.47 -13.51
CA ARG A 59 -9.51 25.65 -12.05
C ARG A 59 -9.71 24.33 -11.30
N ASP A 60 -10.36 23.35 -11.94
CA ASP A 60 -10.59 22.02 -11.38
C ASP A 60 -10.86 20.98 -12.50
N ASP A 61 -10.07 19.90 -12.49
CA ASP A 61 -10.12 18.77 -13.40
C ASP A 61 -10.77 17.53 -12.76
N THR A 62 -11.23 17.60 -11.50
CA THR A 62 -11.77 16.45 -10.74
C THR A 62 -12.81 15.68 -11.55
N ALA A 63 -13.87 16.37 -12.02
CA ALA A 63 -14.96 15.73 -12.77
C ALA A 63 -14.49 15.14 -14.10
N ARG A 64 -13.54 15.81 -14.77
CA ARG A 64 -13.03 15.39 -16.08
C ARG A 64 -12.17 14.13 -15.98
N ILE A 65 -11.32 14.06 -14.95
CA ILE A 65 -10.52 12.86 -14.68
C ILE A 65 -11.43 11.73 -14.20
N GLN A 66 -12.41 12.00 -13.33
CA GLN A 66 -13.36 10.99 -12.86
C GLN A 66 -14.14 10.38 -14.04
N ALA A 67 -14.68 11.20 -14.94
CA ALA A 67 -15.38 10.69 -16.13
C ALA A 67 -14.50 9.80 -17.02
N ALA A 68 -13.19 10.09 -17.12
CA ALA A 68 -12.26 9.24 -17.85
C ALA A 68 -11.99 7.90 -17.11
N ILE A 69 -11.90 7.93 -15.78
CA ILE A 69 -11.79 6.71 -14.95
C ILE A 69 -13.06 5.86 -15.10
N ASP A 70 -14.24 6.48 -15.02
CA ASP A 70 -15.53 5.79 -15.13
C ASP A 70 -15.69 5.15 -16.51
N LYS A 71 -15.35 5.89 -17.57
CA LYS A 71 -15.37 5.36 -18.95
C LYS A 71 -14.43 4.17 -19.12
N LEU A 72 -13.22 4.23 -18.57
CA LEU A 72 -12.27 3.12 -18.61
C LEU A 72 -12.77 1.92 -17.80
N SER A 73 -13.47 2.18 -16.69
CA SER A 73 -14.06 1.14 -15.83
C SER A 73 -15.14 0.32 -16.55
N MET A 74 -15.78 0.88 -17.57
CA MET A 74 -16.77 0.16 -18.40
C MET A 74 -16.14 -0.81 -19.40
N TYR A 75 -14.83 -0.73 -19.67
CA TYR A 75 -14.19 -1.61 -20.65
C TYR A 75 -14.07 -3.02 -20.11
N PRO A 76 -14.22 -4.07 -20.94
CA PRO A 76 -14.06 -5.45 -20.48
C PRO A 76 -12.65 -5.67 -19.94
N ALA A 77 -12.54 -6.39 -18.83
CA ALA A 77 -11.24 -6.81 -18.32
C ALA A 77 -10.64 -7.88 -19.25
N GLY A 78 -9.36 -7.71 -19.60
CA GLY A 78 -8.60 -8.72 -20.34
C GLY A 78 -8.28 -9.95 -19.49
N ARG A 79 -7.63 -10.96 -20.09
CA ARG A 79 -7.25 -12.21 -19.41
C ARG A 79 -6.38 -12.01 -18.16
N ASN A 80 -5.62 -10.92 -18.12
CA ASN A 80 -4.79 -10.52 -16.98
C ASN A 80 -5.54 -9.69 -15.92
N GLY A 81 -6.87 -9.56 -16.04
CA GLY A 81 -7.70 -8.76 -15.14
C GLY A 81 -7.59 -7.24 -15.37
N VAL A 82 -6.93 -6.79 -16.44
CA VAL A 82 -6.70 -5.36 -16.73
C VAL A 82 -7.63 -4.88 -17.84
N ARG A 83 -8.30 -3.74 -17.62
CA ARG A 83 -9.19 -3.05 -18.57
C ARG A 83 -8.41 -2.10 -19.48
N GLY A 84 -7.38 -1.47 -18.94
CA GLY A 84 -6.46 -0.61 -19.68
C GLY A 84 -5.88 0.50 -18.81
N ALA A 85 -5.13 1.39 -19.46
CA ALA A 85 -4.58 2.57 -18.82
C ALA A 85 -5.25 3.87 -19.31
N LEU A 86 -5.54 4.76 -18.36
CA LEU A 86 -5.79 6.18 -18.59
C LEU A 86 -4.44 6.90 -18.51
N LEU A 87 -3.97 7.42 -19.65
CA LEU A 87 -2.79 8.27 -19.71
C LEU A 87 -3.20 9.72 -19.43
N LEU A 88 -2.69 10.28 -18.33
CA LEU A 88 -2.64 11.71 -18.10
C LEU A 88 -1.36 12.24 -18.75
N LYS A 89 -1.48 13.08 -19.78
CA LYS A 89 -0.32 13.69 -20.44
C LYS A 89 0.45 14.58 -19.46
N ARG A 90 1.68 14.94 -19.80
CA ARG A 90 2.46 15.94 -19.06
C ARG A 90 1.69 17.26 -18.89
N GLY A 91 1.91 17.93 -17.77
CA GLY A 91 1.24 19.16 -17.37
C GLY A 91 0.55 19.05 -16.01
N VAL A 92 -0.17 20.10 -15.64
CA VAL A 92 -0.80 20.25 -14.33
C VAL A 92 -2.30 19.98 -14.42
N PHE A 93 -2.78 19.05 -13.60
CA PHE A 93 -4.19 18.79 -13.37
C PHE A 93 -4.55 19.21 -11.95
N ARG A 94 -5.52 20.12 -11.80
CA ARG A 94 -5.96 20.59 -10.48
C ARG A 94 -7.11 19.74 -10.00
N VAL A 95 -7.03 19.17 -8.80
CA VAL A 95 -8.07 18.27 -8.30
C VAL A 95 -8.52 18.76 -6.94
N SER A 96 -9.72 19.34 -6.87
CA SER A 96 -10.31 19.82 -5.62
C SER A 96 -10.99 18.72 -4.81
N GLY A 97 -11.48 17.67 -5.47
CA GLY A 97 -12.19 16.53 -4.87
C GLY A 97 -11.40 15.22 -4.81
N THR A 98 -12.08 14.09 -4.67
CA THR A 98 -11.47 12.74 -4.60
C THR A 98 -11.72 12.00 -5.92
N LEU A 99 -10.69 11.36 -6.47
CA LEU A 99 -10.79 10.49 -7.64
C LEU A 99 -11.02 9.05 -7.17
N ARG A 100 -12.14 8.45 -7.54
CA ARG A 100 -12.53 7.10 -7.14
C ARG A 100 -12.21 6.10 -8.24
N ILE A 101 -11.59 5.00 -7.87
CA ILE A 101 -11.37 3.85 -8.74
C ILE A 101 -12.05 2.65 -8.06
N GLU A 102 -13.25 2.32 -8.53
CA GLU A 102 -14.10 1.28 -7.91
C GLU A 102 -14.02 -0.06 -8.67
N ALA A 103 -13.68 -0.01 -9.96
CA ALA A 103 -13.49 -1.18 -10.79
C ALA A 103 -12.03 -1.67 -10.76
N SER A 104 -11.84 -2.99 -10.63
CA SER A 104 -10.52 -3.61 -10.83
C SER A 104 -10.04 -3.47 -12.27
N GLY A 105 -8.72 -3.49 -12.46
CA GLY A 105 -8.10 -3.47 -13.78
C GLY A 105 -7.95 -2.09 -14.41
N VAL A 106 -8.21 -1.01 -13.67
CA VAL A 106 -7.99 0.37 -14.12
C VAL A 106 -6.58 0.80 -13.72
N VAL A 107 -5.79 1.27 -14.69
CA VAL A 107 -4.47 1.85 -14.45
C VAL A 107 -4.49 3.34 -14.77
N ILE A 108 -3.92 4.16 -13.89
CA ILE A 108 -3.66 5.58 -14.16
C ILE A 108 -2.16 5.73 -14.40
N ARG A 109 -1.79 6.37 -15.51
CA ARG A 109 -0.40 6.57 -15.92
C ARG A 109 -0.13 8.04 -16.19
N GLY A 110 1.01 8.55 -15.73
CA GLY A 110 1.53 9.87 -16.08
C GLY A 110 2.75 9.78 -17.00
N GLU A 111 3.24 10.93 -17.46
CA GLU A 111 4.44 11.07 -18.32
C GLU A 111 5.67 11.53 -17.53
N GLY A 112 5.99 10.81 -16.43
CA GLY A 112 7.19 11.04 -15.62
C GLY A 112 6.97 11.93 -14.40
N GLN A 113 7.98 11.93 -13.52
CA GLN A 113 8.00 12.61 -12.22
C GLN A 113 8.83 13.91 -12.21
N THR A 114 9.32 14.34 -13.38
CA THR A 114 10.06 15.60 -13.51
C THR A 114 9.10 16.79 -13.45
N PRO A 115 9.59 18.03 -13.28
CA PRO A 115 8.76 19.22 -13.38
C PRO A 115 7.98 19.32 -14.70
N ASP A 116 8.54 18.79 -15.79
CA ASP A 116 7.91 18.71 -17.13
C ASP A 116 7.06 17.45 -17.36
N GLY A 117 6.83 16.67 -16.30
CA GLY A 117 6.04 15.46 -16.28
C GLY A 117 4.57 15.72 -15.97
N THR A 118 3.88 14.72 -15.43
CA THR A 118 2.47 14.85 -15.04
C THR A 118 2.37 15.22 -13.56
N THR A 119 1.77 16.37 -13.27
CA THR A 119 1.49 16.82 -11.90
C THR A 119 -0.01 16.78 -11.63
N ILE A 120 -0.43 16.05 -10.60
CA ILE A 120 -1.79 16.12 -10.06
C ILE A 120 -1.75 16.95 -8.78
N LEU A 121 -2.19 18.20 -8.89
CA LEU A 121 -2.18 19.16 -7.80
C LEU A 121 -3.48 19.04 -6.99
N ALA A 122 -3.39 18.56 -5.75
CA ALA A 122 -4.52 18.57 -4.84
C ALA A 122 -4.84 20.00 -4.38
N THR A 123 -5.97 20.56 -4.83
CA THR A 123 -6.42 21.92 -4.50
C THR A 123 -7.55 21.95 -3.48
N GLY A 124 -7.93 20.79 -2.93
CA GLY A 124 -8.97 20.68 -1.91
C GLY A 124 -8.50 21.25 -0.58
N LYS A 125 -9.38 21.97 0.12
CA LYS A 125 -9.09 22.62 1.42
C LYS A 125 -9.38 21.73 2.64
N LYS A 126 -9.99 20.57 2.45
CA LYS A 126 -10.33 19.63 3.53
C LYS A 126 -9.40 18.43 3.48
N GLN A 127 -9.11 17.82 4.63
CA GLN A 127 -8.41 16.54 4.69
C GLN A 127 -9.19 15.46 3.93
N ARG A 128 -8.55 14.85 2.92
CA ARG A 128 -9.11 13.80 2.08
C ARG A 128 -8.01 13.02 1.37
N SER A 129 -8.33 11.81 0.91
CA SER A 129 -7.49 11.11 -0.07
C SER A 129 -7.63 11.75 -1.45
N LEU A 130 -6.54 11.87 -2.21
CA LEU A 130 -6.60 12.30 -3.60
C LEU A 130 -7.16 11.20 -4.50
N PHE A 131 -6.62 9.99 -4.36
CA PHE A 131 -7.15 8.78 -4.95
C PHE A 131 -7.78 7.91 -3.87
N ASN A 132 -8.98 7.45 -4.14
CA ASN A 132 -9.63 6.41 -3.37
C ASN A 132 -9.80 5.17 -4.25
N VAL A 133 -8.89 4.20 -4.08
CA VAL A 133 -8.93 2.93 -4.80
C VAL A 133 -9.67 1.94 -3.90
N VAL A 134 -10.94 1.69 -4.22
CA VAL A 134 -11.79 0.81 -3.42
C VAL A 134 -11.92 -0.55 -4.10
N ARG A 135 -11.84 -1.61 -3.30
CA ARG A 135 -12.28 -2.92 -3.74
C ARG A 135 -13.81 -2.92 -3.66
N GLY A 136 -14.51 -3.34 -4.70
CA GLY A 136 -15.99 -3.32 -4.74
C GLY A 136 -16.72 -4.16 -3.67
N LYS A 137 -15.99 -4.75 -2.70
CA LYS A 137 -16.51 -5.37 -1.48
C LYS A 137 -15.50 -5.15 -0.36
N ASP A 138 -16.01 -4.81 0.83
CA ASP A 138 -15.22 -4.75 2.05
C ASP A 138 -14.52 -6.09 2.30
N ILE A 139 -13.41 -6.04 3.03
CA ILE A 139 -12.76 -7.24 3.54
C ILE A 139 -13.71 -7.87 4.56
N VAL A 140 -14.36 -8.98 4.18
CA VAL A 140 -15.27 -9.71 5.07
C VAL A 140 -14.47 -10.77 5.82
N GLU A 141 -14.51 -10.71 7.15
CA GLU A 141 -14.01 -11.80 8.01
C GLU A 141 -15.00 -12.96 7.96
N TYR A 142 -14.51 -14.14 7.53
CA TYR A 142 -15.23 -15.39 7.71
C TYR A 142 -15.02 -15.85 9.15
N LYS A 143 -15.96 -15.52 10.04
CA LYS A 143 -15.83 -15.77 11.50
C LYS A 143 -15.58 -17.24 11.82
N ASP A 144 -16.12 -18.15 11.02
CA ASP A 144 -15.95 -19.61 11.09
C ASP A 144 -14.55 -20.11 10.67
N ARG A 145 -13.71 -19.22 10.13
CA ARG A 145 -12.32 -19.49 9.72
C ARG A 145 -11.29 -18.73 10.55
N ARG A 146 -11.71 -18.20 11.69
CA ARG A 146 -10.81 -17.54 12.63
C ARG A 146 -10.11 -18.59 13.49
N HIS A 147 -8.80 -18.65 13.39
CA HIS A 147 -7.96 -19.55 14.18
C HIS A 147 -7.03 -18.73 15.06
N ARG A 148 -6.94 -19.08 16.35
CA ARG A 148 -6.02 -18.45 17.29
C ARG A 148 -4.57 -18.84 16.98
N ILE A 149 -3.69 -17.84 16.98
CA ILE A 149 -2.23 -18.07 16.99
C ILE A 149 -1.85 -18.64 18.36
N THR A 150 -1.17 -19.78 18.38
CA THR A 150 -0.84 -20.47 19.64
C THR A 150 0.43 -19.96 20.29
N ASP A 151 1.30 -19.31 19.52
CA ASP A 151 2.49 -18.65 20.04
C ASP A 151 2.12 -17.49 20.96
N SER A 152 2.74 -17.44 22.13
CA SER A 152 2.69 -16.27 23.02
C SER A 152 3.44 -15.07 22.44
N TYR A 153 4.39 -15.33 21.54
CA TYR A 153 5.19 -14.32 20.86
C TYR A 153 5.56 -14.77 19.45
N VAL A 154 5.19 -13.96 18.45
CA VAL A 154 5.61 -14.15 17.05
C VAL A 154 6.71 -13.14 16.74
N PRO A 155 7.94 -13.57 16.41
CA PRO A 155 9.05 -12.65 16.16
C PRO A 155 8.83 -11.74 14.95
N ARG A 156 9.40 -10.54 14.99
CA ARG A 156 9.41 -9.63 13.83
C ARG A 156 10.18 -10.27 12.68
N GLY A 157 9.54 -10.31 11.52
CA GLY A 157 10.09 -10.94 10.31
C GLY A 157 9.81 -12.45 10.22
N ALA A 158 9.07 -13.04 11.17
CA ALA A 158 8.57 -14.40 11.05
C ALA A 158 7.69 -14.54 9.80
N MET A 159 7.88 -15.64 9.06
CA MET A 159 7.12 -15.97 7.84
C MET A 159 6.14 -17.13 8.07
N SER A 160 6.06 -17.62 9.30
CA SER A 160 5.21 -18.71 9.73
C SER A 160 4.94 -18.59 11.23
N PHE A 161 3.80 -19.09 11.67
CA PHE A 161 3.42 -19.23 13.07
C PHE A 161 2.41 -20.38 13.18
N PRO A 162 2.36 -21.10 14.31
CA PRO A 162 1.37 -22.13 14.55
C PRO A 162 0.01 -21.52 14.89
N VAL A 163 -1.03 -22.21 14.43
CA VAL A 163 -2.44 -21.90 14.70
C VAL A 163 -3.12 -23.14 15.27
N GLU A 164 -4.16 -22.94 16.07
CA GLU A 164 -4.85 -24.05 16.74
C GLU A 164 -5.53 -25.03 15.76
N SER A 165 -5.86 -24.57 14.55
CA SER A 165 -6.37 -25.40 13.46
C SER A 165 -6.04 -24.77 12.12
N THR A 166 -5.85 -25.61 11.09
CA THR A 166 -5.72 -25.19 9.69
C THR A 166 -6.99 -25.46 8.89
N ARG A 167 -8.08 -25.90 9.54
CA ARG A 167 -9.34 -26.24 8.87
C ARG A 167 -9.89 -25.02 8.12
N GLY A 168 -10.18 -25.20 6.83
CA GLY A 168 -10.72 -24.14 5.98
C GLY A 168 -9.70 -23.11 5.51
N LEU A 169 -8.40 -23.40 5.66
CA LEU A 169 -7.30 -22.66 5.06
C LEU A 169 -6.66 -23.51 3.96
N ASP A 170 -6.53 -22.96 2.77
CA ASP A 170 -5.90 -23.60 1.62
C ASP A 170 -4.67 -22.83 1.14
N VAL A 171 -3.75 -23.53 0.46
CA VAL A 171 -2.58 -22.89 -0.15
C VAL A 171 -3.05 -21.87 -1.20
N GLY A 172 -2.63 -20.61 -1.04
CA GLY A 172 -3.02 -19.50 -1.91
C GLY A 172 -4.06 -18.56 -1.31
N ASP A 173 -4.64 -18.91 -0.15
CA ASP A 173 -5.56 -18.03 0.55
C ASP A 173 -4.93 -16.72 1.01
N SER A 174 -5.72 -15.66 0.95
CA SER A 174 -5.38 -14.39 1.59
C SER A 174 -5.77 -14.43 3.06
N ILE A 175 -4.79 -14.32 3.96
CA ILE A 175 -4.99 -14.39 5.40
C ILE A 175 -4.96 -12.97 6.00
N ILE A 176 -5.84 -12.72 6.97
CA ILE A 176 -5.84 -11.49 7.78
C ILE A 176 -5.32 -11.86 9.17
N VAL A 177 -4.24 -11.21 9.61
CA VAL A 177 -3.78 -11.30 10.99
C VAL A 177 -4.45 -10.21 11.80
N HIS A 178 -5.40 -10.59 12.65
CA HIS A 178 -6.04 -9.65 13.57
C HIS A 178 -5.25 -9.56 14.87
N ARG A 179 -4.62 -8.40 15.09
CA ARG A 179 -3.90 -8.09 16.33
C ARG A 179 -4.56 -6.88 16.98
N PRO A 180 -5.32 -7.04 18.08
CA PRO A 180 -6.07 -5.94 18.67
C PRO A 180 -5.11 -4.87 19.22
N SER A 181 -5.36 -3.61 18.87
CA SER A 181 -4.70 -2.46 19.50
C SER A 181 -5.37 -2.16 20.84
N THR A 182 -5.07 -2.97 21.84
CA THR A 182 -5.58 -2.83 23.21
C THR A 182 -5.20 -1.47 23.81
N LYS A 183 -5.96 -0.98 24.80
CA LYS A 183 -5.65 0.29 25.49
C LYS A 183 -4.27 0.26 26.15
N GLU A 184 -3.91 -0.88 26.71
CA GLU A 184 -2.63 -1.13 27.36
C GLU A 184 -1.48 -0.94 26.36
N TRP A 185 -1.60 -1.52 25.17
CA TRP A 185 -0.63 -1.33 24.08
C TRP A 185 -0.51 0.12 23.60
N ILE A 186 -1.65 0.80 23.40
CA ILE A 186 -1.67 2.20 22.95
C ILE A 186 -0.95 3.10 23.97
N ARG A 187 -1.20 2.86 25.26
CA ARG A 187 -0.57 3.57 26.37
C ARG A 187 0.91 3.26 26.50
N ASP A 188 1.32 2.00 26.33
CA ASP A 188 2.72 1.58 26.35
C ASP A 188 3.54 2.28 25.26
N LEU A 189 2.97 2.40 24.06
CA LEU A 189 3.56 3.17 22.96
C LEU A 189 3.44 4.70 23.13
N LYS A 190 2.73 5.18 24.17
CA LYS A 190 2.41 6.60 24.39
C LYS A 190 1.67 7.25 23.20
N MET A 191 0.94 6.45 22.43
CA MET A 191 0.15 6.96 21.30
C MET A 191 -1.10 7.72 21.75
N ASP A 192 -1.45 7.60 23.04
CA ASP A 192 -2.47 8.40 23.73
C ASP A 192 -1.92 9.72 24.32
N GLN A 193 -0.61 9.96 24.20
CA GLN A 193 0.10 11.11 24.79
C GLN A 193 0.88 11.91 23.73
N ILE A 194 0.44 11.88 22.48
CA ILE A 194 1.09 12.60 21.38
C ILE A 194 0.93 14.11 21.65
N VAL A 195 2.03 14.75 22.03
CA VAL A 195 2.10 16.21 22.21
C VAL A 195 2.03 16.91 20.86
N GLU A 196 1.34 18.04 20.82
CA GLU A 196 1.29 18.90 19.65
C GLU A 196 2.71 19.42 19.36
N ARG A 197 3.18 19.24 18.12
CA ARG A 197 4.43 19.84 17.68
C ARG A 197 4.16 21.28 17.30
N GLU A 198 4.93 22.21 17.91
CA GLU A 198 4.93 23.62 17.50
C GLU A 198 5.09 23.72 15.97
N GLY A 199 4.19 24.48 15.33
CA GLY A 199 4.16 24.66 13.87
C GLY A 199 3.23 23.74 13.09
N THR A 200 2.54 22.77 13.73
CA THR A 200 1.53 21.94 13.05
C THR A 200 0.16 22.59 13.11
N ILE A 201 -0.09 23.60 12.26
CA ILE A 201 -1.41 24.24 12.17
C ILE A 201 -2.36 23.25 11.49
N LYS A 202 -3.42 22.81 12.19
CA LYS A 202 -4.57 22.15 11.54
C LYS A 202 -5.21 23.18 10.60
N GLN A 203 -5.00 23.02 9.29
CA GLN A 203 -5.70 23.78 8.26
C GLN A 203 -7.14 23.28 8.10
#